data_AF-A0A920D3H3-F1
#
_entry.id   AF-A0A920D3H3-F1
#
_cell.length_a   1.000
_cell.length_b   1.000
_cell.length_c   1.000
_cell.angle_alpha   90.00
_cell.angle_beta   90.00
_cell.angle_gamma   90.00
#
_symmetry.space_group_name_H-M   'P 1'
#
loop_
_entity.id
_entity.type
_entity.pdbx_description
1 polymer ?
#
loop_
_entity_poly.entity_id
_entity_poly.type
_entity_poly.pdbx_seq_one_letter_code
_entity_poly.pdbx_strand_id
1 'polypeptide(L)'
;MAEVVKAFRDKFTKMLYDVGDVYEGDRAEELAKLGYVAEAADKPLEDMTKAELLKYAEENEIDGVTSAMNKAEILEAIKAVQ
;
A
#
# COMPACT_ATOMS: atom_id res chain seq x y z
N MET A 1 8.11 0.47 -8.48
CA MET A 1 7.41 1.04 -7.31
C MET A 1 8.01 0.45 -6.05
N ALA A 2 8.02 1.22 -4.96
CA ALA A 2 8.51 0.78 -3.67
C ALA A 2 7.52 1.21 -2.59
N GLU A 3 7.19 0.33 -1.65
CA GLU A 3 6.26 0.65 -0.56
C GLU A 3 7.03 1.36 0.56
N VAL A 4 6.49 2.47 1.04
CA VAL A 4 7.09 3.27 2.11
C VAL A 4 6.88 2.54 3.43
N VAL A 5 7.93 1.96 3.98
CA VAL A 5 7.88 1.26 5.28
C VAL A 5 8.14 2.20 6.45
N LYS A 6 8.71 3.38 6.18
CA LYS A 6 8.98 4.41 7.18
C LYS A 6 8.75 5.79 6.59
N ALA A 7 7.93 6.59 7.28
CA ALA A 7 7.60 7.93 6.82
C ALA A 7 8.86 8.77 6.57
N PHE A 8 8.94 9.40 5.41
CA PHE A 8 10.04 10.28 5.06
C PHE A 8 9.59 11.43 4.16
N ARG A 9 10.36 12.51 4.20
CA ARG A 9 10.16 13.63 3.29
C ARG A 9 11.15 13.52 2.14
N ASP A 10 10.64 13.39 0.92
CA ASP A 10 11.48 13.37 -0.26
C ASP A 10 12.13 14.76 -0.48
N LYS A 11 13.45 14.79 -0.69
CA LYS A 11 14.19 16.05 -0.79
C LYS A 11 14.00 16.74 -2.14
N PHE A 12 13.62 16.00 -3.18
CA PHE A 12 13.45 16.46 -4.56
C PHE A 12 12.01 16.90 -4.82
N THR A 13 11.04 16.03 -4.55
CA THR A 13 9.61 16.33 -4.74
C THR A 13 9.05 17.17 -3.60
N LYS A 14 9.75 17.25 -2.46
CA LYS A 14 9.31 17.88 -1.20
C LYS A 14 8.05 17.24 -0.59
N MET A 15 7.56 16.15 -1.17
CA MET A 15 6.40 15.40 -0.68
C MET A 15 6.74 14.65 0.61
N LEU A 16 5.75 14.59 1.49
CA LEU A 16 5.78 13.72 2.65
C LEU A 16 5.16 12.38 2.22
N TYR A 17 5.90 11.30 2.39
CA TYR A 17 5.43 9.95 2.19
C TYR A 17 5.24 9.32 3.57
N ASP A 18 4.04 8.82 3.84
CA ASP A 18 3.69 8.12 5.05
C ASP A 18 3.84 6.61 4.88
N VAL A 19 3.80 5.87 5.98
CA VAL A 19 3.92 4.41 5.94
C VAL A 19 2.74 3.82 5.18
N GLY A 20 3.02 2.96 4.20
CA GLY A 20 2.04 2.37 3.28
C GLY A 20 1.82 3.16 1.99
N ASP A 21 2.45 4.33 1.81
CA ASP A 21 2.42 5.03 0.53
C ASP A 21 3.30 4.32 -0.51
N VAL A 22 2.98 4.53 -1.79
CA VAL A 22 3.76 4.03 -2.92
C VAL A 22 4.74 5.11 -3.38
N TYR A 23 6.03 4.76 -3.37
CA TYR A 23 7.11 5.59 -3.91
C TYR A 23 7.49 5.13 -5.32
N GLU A 24 7.36 6.05 -6.28
CA GLU A 24 7.64 5.82 -7.70
C GLU A 24 8.94 6.49 -8.19
N GLY A 25 9.69 7.13 -7.30
CA GLY A 25 10.92 7.84 -7.69
C GLY A 25 12.12 6.92 -7.94
N ASP A 26 13.09 7.41 -8.71
CA ASP A 26 14.38 6.74 -9.00
C ASP A 26 15.21 6.38 -7.74
N ARG A 27 14.88 6.94 -6.57
CA ARG A 27 15.63 6.70 -5.32
C ARG A 27 15.14 5.49 -4.53
N ALA A 28 14.24 4.68 -5.09
CA ALA A 28 13.72 3.50 -4.43
C ALA A 28 14.83 2.59 -3.89
N GLU A 29 15.90 2.35 -4.65
CA GLU A 29 17.03 1.52 -4.21
C GLU A 29 17.82 2.11 -3.03
N GLU A 30 18.05 3.43 -3.05
CA GLU A 30 18.73 4.16 -1.98
C GLU A 30 17.90 4.16 -0.70
N LEU A 31 16.61 4.46 -0.85
CA LEU A 31 15.64 4.45 0.25
C LEU A 31 15.46 3.03 0.80
N ALA A 32 15.56 2.00 -0.04
CA ALA A 32 15.51 0.60 0.38
C ALA A 32 16.72 0.20 1.22
N LYS A 33 17.93 0.61 0.81
CA LYS A 33 19.15 0.42 1.62
C LYS A 33 19.08 1.13 2.97
N LEU A 34 18.40 2.28 3.02
CA LEU A 34 18.19 3.05 4.24
C LEU A 34 16.99 2.55 5.09
N GLY A 35 16.20 1.60 4.58
CA GLY A 35 15.01 1.07 5.24
C GLY A 35 13.83 2.05 5.29
N TYR A 36 13.75 3.00 4.36
CA TYR A 36 12.62 3.91 4.19
C TYR A 36 11.52 3.33 3.30
N VAL A 37 11.92 2.61 2.26
CA VAL A 37 11.01 1.90 1.36
C VAL A 37 11.42 0.44 1.28
N ALA A 38 10.50 -0.45 0.92
CA ALA A 38 10.80 -1.81 0.54
C ALA A 38 10.52 -1.95 -0.97
N GLU A 39 11.24 -2.84 -1.65
CA GLU A 39 10.83 -3.26 -2.98
C GLU A 39 9.36 -3.67 -2.89
N ALA A 40 8.48 -2.98 -3.63
CA ALA A 40 7.09 -3.38 -3.74
C ALA A 40 7.09 -4.64 -4.59
N ALA A 41 7.51 -5.75 -4.01
CA ALA A 41 6.94 -7.03 -4.37
C ALA A 41 5.45 -6.80 -4.22
N ASP A 42 4.73 -6.91 -5.33
CA ASP A 42 3.27 -6.95 -5.40
C ASP A 42 2.79 -7.79 -4.21
N LYS A 43 2.47 -7.12 -3.09
CA LYS A 43 2.17 -7.87 -1.87
C LYS A 43 0.86 -8.54 -2.20
N PRO A 44 0.79 -9.88 -2.15
CA PRO A 44 -0.47 -10.54 -2.35
C PRO A 44 -1.46 -9.92 -1.37
N LEU A 45 -2.70 -9.68 -1.81
CA LEU A 45 -3.76 -9.10 -0.99
C LEU A 45 -3.84 -9.76 0.41
N GLU A 46 -3.42 -11.03 0.50
CA GLU A 46 -3.32 -11.84 1.70
C GLU A 46 -2.34 -11.29 2.76
N ASP A 47 -1.27 -10.63 2.33
CA ASP A 47 -0.25 -10.01 3.20
C ASP A 47 -0.60 -8.57 3.58
N MET A 48 -1.46 -7.90 2.79
CA MET A 48 -1.88 -6.53 3.07
C MET A 48 -2.64 -6.43 4.41
N THR A 49 -2.53 -5.29 5.09
CA THR A 49 -3.29 -5.07 6.31
C THR A 49 -4.78 -4.79 5.99
N LYS A 50 -5.67 -4.95 6.97
CA LYS A 50 -7.10 -4.63 6.79
C LYS A 50 -7.29 -3.20 6.29
N ALA A 51 -6.52 -2.25 6.81
CA ALA A 51 -6.60 -0.85 6.40
C ALA A 51 -6.19 -0.65 4.94
N GLU A 52 -5.13 -1.33 4.49
CA GLU A 52 -4.70 -1.25 3.10
C GLU A 52 -5.66 -1.92 2.13
N LEU A 53 -6.27 -3.05 2.52
CA LEU A 53 -7.31 -3.69 1.71
C LEU A 53 -8.56 -2.81 1.59
N LEU A 54 -8.92 -2.09 2.64
CA LEU A 54 -10.00 -1.09 2.59
C LEU A 54 -9.67 0.06 1.64
N LYS A 55 -8.44 0.58 1.70
CA LYS A 55 -7.97 1.64 0.81
C LYS A 55 -7.96 1.16 -0.65
N TYR A 56 -7.49 -0.07 -0.89
CA TYR A 56 -7.51 -0.70 -2.20
C TYR A 56 -8.94 -0.87 -2.74
N ALA A 57 -9.88 -1.31 -1.90
CA ALA A 57 -11.28 -1.43 -2.29
C ALA A 57 -11.94 -0.08 -2.60
N GLU A 58 -11.58 0.98 -1.86
CA GLU A 58 -12.05 2.35 -2.13
C GLU A 58 -11.47 2.91 -3.44
N GLU A 59 -10.18 2.72 -3.69
CA GLU A 59 -9.52 3.13 -4.95
C GLU A 59 -10.03 2.39 -6.19
N ASN A 60 -10.46 1.13 -6.03
CA ASN A 60 -11.03 0.32 -7.11
C ASN A 60 -12.56 0.34 -7.14
N GLU A 61 -13.21 1.20 -6.36
CA GLU A 61 -14.68 1.36 -6.28
C GLU A 61 -15.42 0.02 -6.07
N ILE A 62 -14.89 -0.83 -5.18
CA ILE A 62 -15.43 -2.16 -4.89
C ILE A 62 -16.59 -2.03 -3.89
N ASP A 63 -17.81 -2.10 -4.42
CA ASP A 63 -19.05 -2.09 -3.64
C ASP A 63 -19.15 -3.28 -2.68
N GLY A 64 -19.55 -3.01 -1.43
CA GLY A 64 -19.75 -4.03 -0.39
C GLY A 64 -18.58 -4.23 0.57
N VAL A 65 -17.41 -3.62 0.32
CA VAL A 65 -16.28 -3.65 1.27
C VAL A 65 -16.47 -2.55 2.32
N THR A 66 -16.57 -2.95 3.59
CA THR A 66 -16.74 -1.99 4.70
C THR A 66 -15.80 -2.28 5.86
N SER A 67 -15.52 -1.26 6.68
CA SER A 67 -14.65 -1.38 7.86
C SER A 67 -15.20 -2.32 8.94
N ALA A 68 -16.48 -2.69 8.85
CA ALA A 68 -17.14 -3.68 9.70
C ALA A 68 -16.75 -5.13 9.34
N MET A 69 -16.33 -5.40 8.11
CA MET A 69 -15.94 -6.74 7.66
C MET A 69 -14.59 -7.18 8.21
N ASN A 70 -14.38 -8.49 8.35
CA ASN A 70 -13.08 -9.03 8.74
C ASN A 70 -12.08 -8.96 7.58
N LYS A 71 -10.78 -8.98 7.87
CA LYS A 71 -9.72 -8.97 6.85
C LYS A 71 -9.97 -10.02 5.75
N ALA A 72 -10.40 -11.22 6.13
CA ALA A 72 -10.70 -12.32 5.22
C ALA A 72 -11.89 -12.01 4.28
N GLU A 73 -12.97 -11.45 4.82
CA GLU A 73 -14.16 -11.11 4.02
C GLU A 73 -13.89 -9.98 3.03
N ILE A 74 -13.09 -9.00 3.46
CA ILE A 74 -12.63 -7.92 2.58
C ILE A 74 -11.79 -8.50 1.43
N LEU A 75 -10.88 -9.43 1.74
CA LEU A 75 -10.06 -10.12 0.76
C LEU A 75 -10.90 -10.92 -0.25
N GLU A 76 -11.92 -11.64 0.22
CA GLU A 76 -12.84 -12.37 -0.66
C GLU A 76 -13.65 -11.43 -1.54
N ALA A 77 -14.18 -10.32 -1.01
CA ALA A 77 -14.91 -9.33 -1.78
C ALA A 77 -14.04 -8.71 -2.87
N ILE A 78 -12.78 -8.39 -2.57
CA ILE A 78 -11.82 -7.88 -3.55
C ILE A 78 -11.50 -8.94 -4.62
N LYS A 79 -11.22 -10.18 -4.21
CA LYS A 79 -10.94 -11.30 -5.14
C LYS A 79 -12.15 -11.70 -5.99
N ALA A 80 -13.38 -11.44 -5.54
CA ALA A 80 -14.60 -11.79 -6.28
C ALA A 80 -14.92 -10.80 -7.42
N VAL A 81 -14.35 -9.59 -7.38
CA VAL A 81 -14.56 -8.52 -8.37
C VAL A 81 -13.45 -8.45 -9.42
N GLN A 82 -12.26 -8.96 -9.09
CA GLN A 82 -11.09 -9.06 -9.98
C GLN A 82 -11.22 -10.20 -11.00
#